data_AF-A0A2T0BDR5-F1
#
_entry.id   AF-A0A2T0BDR5-F1
#
_cell.length_a   1.000
_cell.length_b   1.000
_cell.length_c   1.000
_cell.angle_alpha   90.00
_cell.angle_beta   90.00
_cell.angle_gamma   90.00
#
_symmetry.space_group_name_H-M   'P 1'
#
loop_
_entity.id
_entity.type
_entity.pdbx_description
1 polymer ?
#
loop_
_entity_poly.entity_id
_entity_poly.type
_entity_poly.pdbx_seq_one_letter_code
_entity_poly.pdbx_strand_id
1 'polypeptide(L)'
;MFCKNLNEGVVVLNTSGINRSYMAKNLKSEEFINRVVDILSREFENNEVKLEKRDKNNFKISLDKYEVKMTKGLLDKLKSPYGIDKFILEEL
;
A
#
# COMPACT_ATOMS: atom_id res chain seq x y z
N MET A 1 -9.53 10.43 -9.85
CA MET A 1 -8.88 9.74 -10.98
C MET A 1 -7.42 10.15 -10.95
N PHE A 2 -6.53 9.28 -10.46
CA PHE A 2 -5.10 9.50 -10.54
C PHE A 2 -4.53 8.35 -11.36
N CYS A 3 -4.43 8.56 -12.68
CA CYS A 3 -3.56 7.79 -13.55
C CYS A 3 -2.23 8.54 -13.61
N LYS A 4 -1.15 7.90 -13.17
CA LYS A 4 0.19 8.23 -13.65
C LYS A 4 0.81 6.95 -14.16
N ASN A 5 1.13 6.97 -15.45
CA ASN A 5 1.73 5.86 -16.19
C ASN A 5 3.13 5.57 -15.63
N LEU A 6 3.28 4.40 -15.02
CA LEU A 6 4.53 3.66 -15.01
C LEU A 6 4.35 2.54 -16.04
N ASN A 7 5.22 2.52 -17.03
CA ASN A 7 5.10 1.72 -18.24
C ASN A 7 4.75 0.25 -17.95
N GLU A 8 3.66 -0.23 -18.55
CA GLU A 8 3.27 -1.65 -18.69
C GLU A 8 2.75 -2.41 -17.45
N GLY A 9 2.14 -1.71 -16.48
CA GLY A 9 1.33 -2.36 -15.46
C GLY A 9 0.23 -1.43 -14.98
N VAL A 10 -0.98 -1.58 -15.54
CA VAL A 10 -2.14 -0.83 -15.03
C VAL A 10 -2.44 -1.36 -13.63
N VAL A 11 -1.96 -0.66 -12.60
CA VAL A 11 -2.41 -0.83 -11.22
C VAL A 11 -3.83 -0.31 -11.16
N VAL A 12 -4.78 -1.14 -11.59
CA VAL A 12 -6.20 -0.84 -11.48
C VAL A 12 -6.52 -0.95 -10.00
N LEU A 13 -6.38 0.16 -9.27
CA LEU A 13 -6.80 0.37 -7.89
C LEU A 13 -8.29 0.07 -7.75
N ASN A 14 -8.66 -1.21 -7.77
CA ASN A 14 -10.00 -1.71 -8.05
C ASN A 14 -10.90 -1.69 -6.81
N THR A 15 -10.37 -1.23 -5.68
CA THR A 15 -11.18 -0.85 -4.53
C THR A 15 -11.64 0.58 -4.72
N SER A 16 -12.96 0.79 -4.80
CA SER A 16 -13.54 2.13 -4.84
C SER A 16 -12.92 3.01 -3.74
N GLY A 17 -12.60 4.26 -4.06
CA GLY A 17 -12.00 5.19 -3.09
C GLY A 17 -12.84 5.36 -1.83
N ILE A 18 -14.14 5.08 -1.92
CA ILE A 18 -15.07 5.02 -0.78
C ILE A 18 -14.72 3.86 0.17
N ASN A 19 -14.51 2.64 -0.35
CA ASN A 19 -14.11 1.50 0.48
C ASN A 19 -12.75 1.75 1.14
N ARG A 20 -11.79 2.32 0.40
CA ARG A 20 -10.49 2.69 0.99
C ARG A 20 -10.59 3.80 2.03
N SER A 21 -11.46 4.78 1.82
CA SER A 21 -11.78 5.81 2.82
C SER A 21 -12.38 5.21 4.08
N TYR A 22 -13.30 4.26 3.93
CA TYR A 22 -13.92 3.58 5.06
C TYR A 22 -12.89 2.75 5.83
N MET A 23 -12.01 2.03 5.14
CA MET A 23 -10.90 1.27 5.75
C MET A 23 -9.92 2.19 6.49
N ALA A 24 -9.51 3.30 5.87
CA ALA A 24 -8.61 4.27 6.49
C ALA A 24 -9.19 4.88 7.77
N LYS A 25 -10.51 5.08 7.85
CA LYS A 25 -11.17 5.60 9.05
C LYS A 25 -11.33 4.55 10.16
N ASN A 26 -11.67 3.31 9.80
CA ASN A 26 -12.15 2.32 10.76
C ASN A 26 -11.15 1.21 11.13
N LEU A 27 -10.13 0.93 10.30
CA LEU A 27 -9.12 -0.10 10.61
C LEU A 27 -7.98 0.46 11.45
N LYS A 28 -7.31 -0.37 12.25
CA LYS A 28 -6.01 0.01 12.83
C LYS A 28 -4.96 0.07 11.71
N SER A 29 -3.91 0.85 11.90
CA SER A 29 -2.90 1.07 10.85
C SER A 29 -2.21 -0.21 10.39
N GLU A 30 -2.05 -1.19 11.29
CA GLU A 30 -1.53 -2.53 10.97
C GLU A 30 -2.52 -3.36 10.12
N GLU A 31 -3.82 -3.25 10.39
CA GLU A 31 -4.86 -3.91 9.59
C GLU A 31 -5.02 -3.23 8.23
N PHE A 32 -4.92 -1.90 8.22
CA PHE A 32 -4.99 -1.09 7.02
C PHE A 32 -3.85 -1.43 6.05
N ILE A 33 -2.60 -1.46 6.53
CA ILE A 33 -1.45 -1.78 5.65
C ILE A 33 -1.52 -3.22 5.12
N ASN A 34 -1.95 -4.19 5.94
CA ASN A 34 -2.17 -5.56 5.46
C ASN A 34 -3.18 -5.58 4.31
N ARG A 35 -4.31 -4.88 4.45
CA ARG A 35 -5.31 -4.79 3.39
C ARG A 35 -4.81 -4.10 2.14
N VAL A 36 -4.00 -3.05 2.28
CA VAL A 36 -3.39 -2.38 1.11
C VAL A 36 -2.45 -3.34 0.39
N VAL A 37 -1.61 -4.08 1.11
CA VAL A 37 -0.70 -5.08 0.52
C VAL A 37 -1.46 -6.22 -0.15
N ASP A 38 -2.55 -6.72 0.44
CA ASP A 38 -3.42 -7.73 -0.17
C ASP A 38 -4.08 -7.24 -1.47
N ILE A 39 -4.39 -5.94 -1.57
CA ILE A 39 -4.95 -5.36 -2.79
C ILE A 39 -3.85 -5.23 -3.84
N LEU A 40 -2.69 -4.72 -3.46
CA LEU A 40 -1.53 -4.60 -4.35
C LEU A 40 -1.13 -5.98 -4.89
N SER A 41 -1.06 -7.02 -4.06
CA SER A 41 -0.69 -8.37 -4.51
C SER A 41 -1.65 -8.95 -5.54
N ARG A 42 -2.93 -8.60 -5.47
CA ARG A 42 -3.94 -8.98 -6.49
C ARG A 42 -3.81 -8.17 -7.76
N GLU A 43 -3.38 -6.91 -7.67
CA GLU A 43 -3.21 -6.03 -8.83
C GLU A 43 -1.92 -6.36 -9.60
N PHE A 44 -0.90 -6.85 -8.90
CA PHE A 44 0.34 -7.33 -9.49
C PHE A 44 0.38 -8.86 -9.50
N GLU A 45 -0.57 -9.55 -10.18
CA GLU A 45 -0.70 -11.03 -10.22
C GLU A 45 0.63 -11.81 -10.40
N ASN A 46 1.67 -11.19 -10.97
CA ASN A 46 2.99 -11.78 -11.18
C ASN A 46 4.10 -11.31 -10.21
N ASN A 47 3.88 -10.31 -9.37
CA ASN A 47 4.88 -9.79 -8.41
C ASN A 47 4.50 -10.16 -6.98
N GLU A 48 5.45 -10.76 -6.27
CA GLU A 48 5.27 -11.16 -4.88
C GLU A 48 5.32 -9.91 -3.98
N VAL A 49 4.15 -9.37 -3.61
CA VAL A 49 4.07 -8.29 -2.61
C VAL A 49 4.10 -8.92 -1.22
N LYS A 50 5.14 -8.61 -0.44
CA LYS A 50 5.30 -9.11 0.93
C LYS A 50 5.30 -7.98 1.93
N LEU A 51 4.52 -8.13 2.99
CA LEU A 51 4.62 -7.29 4.17
C LEU A 51 5.41 -8.03 5.26
N GLU A 52 6.53 -7.46 5.67
CA GLU A 52 7.31 -7.92 6.81
C GLU A 52 7.20 -6.92 7.95
N LYS A 53 6.80 -7.39 9.12
CA LYS A 53 6.88 -6.62 10.36
C LYS A 53 8.26 -6.84 10.98
N ARG A 54 9.12 -5.82 10.95
CA ARG A 54 10.48 -5.90 11.51
C ARG A 54 10.48 -5.75 13.03
N ASP A 55 9.61 -4.89 13.55
CA ASP A 55 9.34 -4.74 14.99
C ASP A 55 7.94 -4.12 15.23
N LYS A 56 7.65 -3.68 16.46
CA LYS A 56 6.34 -3.06 16.81
C LYS A 56 5.99 -1.83 15.97
N ASN A 57 6.99 -1.10 15.50
CA ASN A 57 6.85 0.20 14.85
C ASN A 57 7.38 0.22 13.42
N ASN A 58 8.12 -0.79 12.97
CA ASN A 58 8.75 -0.79 11.65
C ASN A 58 8.20 -1.90 10.76
N PHE A 59 7.82 -1.51 9.55
CA PHE A 59 7.27 -2.36 8.51
C PHE A 59 8.13 -2.24 7.25
N LYS A 60 8.23 -3.34 6.52
CA LYS A 60 8.89 -3.41 5.22
C LYS A 60 7.91 -4.01 4.22
N ILE A 61 7.70 -3.32 3.11
CA ILE A 61 6.95 -3.83 1.97
C ILE A 61 7.97 -4.17 0.89
N SER A 62 7.99 -5.41 0.45
CA SER A 62 8.76 -5.84 -0.71
C SER A 62 7.81 -5.99 -1.90
N LEU A 63 8.19 -5.42 -3.05
CA LEU A 63 7.52 -5.58 -4.34
C LEU A 63 8.59 -5.94 -5.37
N ASP A 64 8.67 -7.22 -5.75
CA ASP A 64 9.73 -7.75 -6.62
C ASP A 64 11.15 -7.34 -6.11
N LYS A 65 11.89 -6.50 -6.85
CA LYS A 65 13.23 -6.02 -6.46
C LYS A 65 13.22 -4.75 -5.60
N TYR A 66 12.05 -4.18 -5.34
CA TYR A 66 11.90 -2.94 -4.61
C TYR A 66 11.52 -3.19 -3.15
N GLU A 67 12.08 -2.38 -2.26
CA GLU A 67 11.84 -2.46 -0.83
C GLU A 67 11.50 -1.09 -0.27
N VAL A 68 10.29 -0.96 0.27
CA VAL A 68 9.83 0.26 0.93
C VAL A 68 9.79 0.02 2.44
N LYS A 69 10.51 0.84 3.19
CA LYS A 69 10.54 0.79 4.66
C LYS A 69 9.68 1.91 5.23
N MET A 70 8.83 1.59 6.18
CA MET A 70 7.90 2.56 6.76
C MET A 70 7.70 2.32 8.25
N THR A 71 7.58 3.42 8.98
CA THR A 71 7.29 3.40 10.41
C THR A 71 5.78 3.44 10.65
N LYS A 72 5.32 3.00 11.81
CA LYS A 72 3.93 3.09 12.25
C LYS A 72 3.44 4.54 12.26
N GLY A 73 4.27 5.47 12.71
CA GLY A 73 3.95 6.89 12.68
C GLY A 73 3.79 7.44 11.26
N LEU A 74 4.55 6.93 10.30
CA LEU A 74 4.35 7.26 8.88
C LEU A 74 3.07 6.62 8.34
N LEU A 75 2.78 5.36 8.67
CA LEU A 75 1.52 4.70 8.31
C LEU A 75 0.30 5.47 8.81
N ASP A 76 0.34 5.96 10.05
CA ASP A 76 -0.73 6.77 10.65
C ASP A 76 -0.96 8.07 9.87
N LYS A 77 0.12 8.73 9.42
CA LYS A 77 0.06 9.94 8.59
C LYS A 77 -0.46 9.66 7.17
N LEU A 78 -0.10 8.50 6.63
CA LEU A 78 -0.50 8.07 5.29
C LEU A 78 -1.87 7.37 5.26
N LYS A 79 -2.54 7.24 6.42
CA LYS A 79 -3.83 6.57 6.59
C LYS A 79 -4.98 7.35 5.94
N SER A 80 -4.96 7.31 4.63
CA SER A 80 -5.91 7.94 3.72
C SER A 80 -6.18 6.98 2.57
N PRO A 81 -7.22 7.21 1.75
CA PRO A 81 -7.68 6.22 0.78
C PRO A 81 -6.60 5.74 -0.19
N TYR A 82 -5.62 6.59 -0.51
CA TYR A 82 -4.54 6.27 -1.44
C TYR A 82 -3.15 6.70 -0.94
N GLY A 83 -3.03 7.05 0.35
CA GLY A 83 -1.80 7.66 0.87
C GLY A 83 -0.61 6.69 0.84
N ILE A 84 -0.86 5.42 1.15
CA ILE A 84 0.17 4.38 1.12
C ILE A 84 0.54 4.03 -0.32
N ASP A 85 -0.45 3.91 -1.21
CA ASP A 85 -0.21 3.60 -2.63
C ASP A 85 0.63 4.68 -3.29
N LYS A 86 0.29 5.96 -3.04
CA LYS A 86 1.06 7.10 -3.53
C LYS A 86 2.48 7.09 -3.00
N PHE A 87 2.66 6.81 -1.71
CA PHE A 87 3.99 6.73 -1.11
C PHE A 87 4.83 5.62 -1.74
N ILE A 88 4.25 4.42 -1.93
CA ILE A 88 4.95 3.31 -2.59
C ILE A 88 5.35 3.70 -4.02
N LEU A 89 4.45 4.32 -4.79
CA LEU A 89 4.75 4.75 -6.17
C LEU A 89 5.75 5.92 -6.28
N GLU A 90 5.90 6.74 -5.23
CA GLU A 90 6.90 7.82 -5.20
C GLU A 90 8.29 7.32 -4.77
N GLU A 91 8.36 6.20 -4.05
CA GLU A 91 9.60 5.57 -3.61
C GLU A 91 10.12 4.47 -4.57
N LEU A 92 9.30 4.07 -5.56
CA LEU A 92 9.65 3.18 -6.69
C LEU A 92 10.31 3.96 -7.84
#